data_AF-A0A3M0YU70-F1
#
_entry.id   AF-A0A3M0YU70-F1
#
_cell.length_a   1.000
_cell.length_b   1.000
_cell.length_c   1.000
_cell.angle_alpha   90.00
_cell.angle_beta   90.00
_cell.angle_gamma   90.00
#
_symmetry.space_group_name_H-M   'P 1'
#
loop_
_entity.id
_entity.type
_entity.pdbx_description
1 polymer ?
#
loop_
_entity_poly.entity_id
_entity_poly.type
_entity_poly.pdbx_seq_one_letter_code
_entity_poly.pdbx_strand_id
1 'polypeptide(L)'
;MWLLVLACVLPTLLAGQSRSELEARRKALEKKIRQTSKILEETRANKAAALEQVSTLRQQIRQREELIAILHQEIELIESRLARTTDVVNALQDDLDRLKDEYGRMLRLAWRQKLQYSDLLFLFSATSFNQLLLRWQYLKQYENYRQRQSELIASTRETLAQKMQLLEQRRRDKQALLRQAERQAQLLQ
;
A
#
# COMPACT_ATOMS: atom_id res chain seq x y z
N MET A 1 98.08 31.16 73.30
CA MET A 1 97.36 32.27 72.64
C MET A 1 96.32 31.64 71.72
N TRP A 2 95.02 31.65 72.05
CA TRP A 2 94.02 32.63 71.53
C TRP A 2 94.13 32.74 69.99
N LEU A 3 93.15 32.43 69.12
CA LEU A 3 91.68 32.54 69.08
C LEU A 3 91.18 31.66 67.89
N LEU A 4 90.06 30.93 67.95
CA LEU A 4 88.66 31.37 67.70
C LEU A 4 88.37 31.77 66.22
N VAL A 5 87.86 30.82 65.42
CA VAL A 5 87.04 31.03 64.20
C VAL A 5 86.07 29.84 64.12
N LEU A 6 84.92 29.89 64.79
CA LEU A 6 83.64 30.47 64.37
C LEU A 6 83.03 29.84 63.09
N ALA A 7 81.97 29.10 63.37
CA ALA A 7 81.01 28.46 62.48
C ALA A 7 80.51 29.31 61.30
N CYS A 8 80.28 28.66 60.16
CA CYS A 8 79.10 28.94 59.34
C CYS A 8 78.74 27.71 58.48
N VAL A 9 77.99 26.79 59.08
CA VAL A 9 77.18 25.81 58.34
C VAL A 9 75.94 26.57 57.88
N LEU A 10 75.83 26.84 56.58
CA LEU A 10 74.60 27.36 55.97
C LEU A 10 73.51 26.29 56.06
N PRO A 11 72.38 26.51 56.76
CA PRO A 11 71.23 25.63 56.65
C PRO A 11 70.55 25.92 55.31
N THR A 12 70.34 24.88 54.52
CA THR A 12 69.39 24.88 53.41
C THR A 12 68.01 25.26 53.93
N LEU A 13 67.51 26.46 53.61
CA LEU A 13 66.11 26.82 53.77
C LEU A 13 65.29 26.07 52.72
N LEU A 14 64.97 24.81 53.00
CA LEU A 14 63.85 24.11 52.41
C LEU A 14 62.58 24.86 52.84
N ALA A 15 62.02 25.64 51.92
CA ALA A 15 60.70 26.24 52.06
C ALA A 15 59.64 25.13 52.20
N GLY A 16 59.36 24.71 53.43
CA GLY A 16 58.26 23.81 53.75
C GLY A 16 56.94 24.52 53.49
N GLN A 17 56.23 24.13 52.43
CA GLN A 17 54.81 24.47 52.29
C GLN A 17 54.10 24.12 53.60
N SER A 18 53.29 25.05 54.13
CA SER A 18 52.60 24.80 55.38
C SER A 18 51.72 23.54 55.23
N ARG A 19 51.76 22.63 56.21
CA ARG A 19 50.99 21.37 56.21
C ARG A 19 49.49 21.61 55.94
N SER A 20 48.99 22.76 56.40
CA SER A 20 47.66 23.32 56.11
C SER A 20 47.40 23.55 54.62
N GLU A 21 48.35 24.16 53.91
CA GLU A 21 48.24 24.43 52.48
C GLU A 21 48.27 23.15 51.65
N LEU A 22 49.10 22.18 52.04
CA LEU A 22 49.11 20.83 51.44
C LEU A 22 47.77 20.10 51.65
N GLU A 23 47.17 20.18 52.84
CA GLU A 23 45.85 19.61 53.12
C GLU A 23 44.72 20.31 52.35
N ALA A 24 44.75 21.64 52.25
CA ALA A 24 43.78 22.40 51.47
C ALA A 24 43.88 22.05 49.97
N ARG A 25 45.10 21.96 49.44
CA ARG A 25 45.36 21.50 48.06
C ARG A 25 44.88 20.07 47.85
N ARG A 26 45.14 19.16 48.79
CA ARG A 26 44.65 17.78 48.74
C ARG A 26 43.12 17.72 48.67
N LYS A 27 42.41 18.42 49.58
CA LYS A 27 40.93 18.47 49.58
C LYS A 27 40.38 19.07 48.28
N ALA A 28 41.02 20.12 47.76
CA ALA A 28 40.65 20.72 46.48
C ALA A 28 40.86 19.76 45.30
N LEU A 29 41.96 19.00 45.30
CA LEU A 29 42.24 17.97 44.30
C LEU A 29 41.20 16.84 44.35
N GLU A 30 40.91 16.32 45.55
CA GLU A 30 39.90 15.27 45.75
C GLU A 30 38.51 15.72 45.29
N LYS A 31 38.16 16.99 45.47
CA LYS A 31 36.92 17.57 44.95
C LYS A 31 36.92 17.63 43.43
N LYS A 32 38.02 18.09 42.80
CA LYS A 32 38.18 18.12 41.34
C LYS A 32 38.13 16.74 40.71
N ILE A 33 38.78 15.74 41.33
CA ILE A 33 38.74 14.35 40.88
C ILE A 33 37.30 13.84 40.90
N ARG A 34 36.57 14.04 42.00
CA ARG A 34 35.15 13.65 42.11
C ARG A 34 34.27 14.31 41.04
N GLN A 35 34.49 15.60 40.77
CA GLN A 35 33.76 16.32 39.71
C GLN A 35 34.10 15.76 38.32
N THR A 36 35.38 15.49 38.05
CA THR A 36 35.84 14.93 36.77
C THR A 36 35.30 13.52 36.56
N SER A 37 35.28 12.68 37.60
CA SER A 37 34.68 11.34 37.54
C SER A 37 33.18 11.39 37.25
N LYS A 38 32.44 12.34 37.85
CA LYS A 38 31.01 12.53 37.53
C LYS A 38 30.80 12.92 36.07
N ILE A 39 31.57 13.90 35.57
CA ILE A 39 31.51 14.33 34.16
C ILE A 39 31.84 13.16 33.23
N LEU A 40 32.83 12.33 33.58
CA LEU A 40 33.21 11.16 32.78
C LEU A 40 32.09 10.11 32.73
N GLU A 41 31.45 9.81 33.86
CA GLU A 41 30.31 8.89 33.92
C GLU A 41 29.09 9.42 33.15
N GLU A 42 28.78 10.71 33.28
CA GLU A 42 27.73 11.37 32.48
C GLU A 42 28.05 11.31 30.97
N THR A 43 29.31 11.55 30.59
CA THR A 43 29.76 11.48 29.19
C THR A 43 29.67 10.05 28.64
N ARG A 44 30.04 9.03 29.45
CA ARG A 44 29.91 7.62 29.08
C ARG A 44 28.44 7.22 28.90
N ALA A 45 27.56 7.63 29.81
CA ALA A 45 26.13 7.38 29.72
C ALA A 45 25.53 8.03 28.47
N ASN A 46 25.88 9.30 28.19
CA ASN A 46 25.43 10.01 26.99
C ASN A 46 25.94 9.33 25.71
N LYS A 47 27.19 8.86 25.68
CA LYS A 47 27.73 8.11 24.55
C LYS A 47 27.02 6.77 24.34
N ALA A 48 26.72 6.04 25.41
CA ALA A 48 25.97 4.79 25.34
C ALA A 48 24.55 5.02 24.79
N ALA A 49 23.84 6.04 25.31
CA ALA A 49 22.52 6.43 24.82
C ALA A 49 22.55 6.84 23.33
N ALA A 50 23.57 7.60 22.90
CA ALA A 50 23.74 7.97 21.49
C ALA A 50 23.96 6.74 20.59
N LEU A 51 24.74 5.75 21.04
CA LEU A 51 24.95 4.51 20.28
C LEU A 51 23.65 3.68 20.16
N GLU A 52 22.86 3.61 21.22
CA GLU A 52 21.55 2.96 21.21
C GLU A 52 20.58 3.66 20.24
N GLN A 53 20.55 5.00 20.26
CA GLN A 53 19.76 5.79 19.31
C GLN A 53 20.17 5.50 17.86
N VAL A 54 21.46 5.46 17.54
CA VAL A 54 21.95 5.11 16.20
C VAL A 54 21.54 3.69 15.80
N SER A 55 21.66 2.73 16.71
CA SER A 55 21.21 1.35 16.47
C SER A 55 19.72 1.28 16.15
N THR A 56 18.91 1.99 16.95
CA THR A 56 17.45 2.04 16.80
C THR A 56 17.05 2.70 15.49
N LEU A 57 17.67 3.83 15.12
CA LEU A 57 17.45 4.51 13.85
C LEU A 57 17.81 3.60 12.66
N ARG A 58 18.94 2.89 12.72
CA ARG A 58 19.30 1.91 11.68
C ARG A 58 18.28 0.78 11.57
N GLN A 59 17.72 0.32 12.68
CA GLN A 59 16.64 -0.67 12.65
C GLN A 59 15.37 -0.12 12.02
N GLN A 60 14.97 1.11 12.37
CA GLN A 60 13.82 1.78 11.76
C GLN A 60 14.01 1.96 10.25
N ILE A 61 15.21 2.34 9.80
CA ILE A 61 15.52 2.45 8.37
C ILE A 61 15.31 1.11 7.66
N ARG A 62 15.89 0.02 8.18
CA ARG A 62 15.70 -1.32 7.59
C ARG A 62 14.23 -1.74 7.54
N GLN A 63 13.48 -1.49 8.61
CA GLN A 63 12.05 -1.80 8.65
C GLN A 63 11.24 -1.00 7.62
N ARG A 64 11.61 0.26 7.39
CA ARG A 64 10.98 1.10 6.34
C ARG A 64 11.33 0.61 4.95
N GLU A 65 12.59 0.26 4.70
CA GLU A 65 13.01 -0.32 3.41
C GLU A 65 12.26 -1.62 3.10
N GLU A 66 12.14 -2.51 4.09
CA GLU A 66 11.36 -3.75 3.98
C GLU A 66 9.88 -3.46 3.71
N LEU A 67 9.29 -2.51 4.44
CA LEU A 67 7.90 -2.10 4.20
C LEU A 67 7.69 -1.55 2.80
N ILE A 68 8.61 -0.73 2.28
CA ILE A 68 8.55 -0.19 0.92
C ILE A 68 8.61 -1.34 -0.10
N ALA A 69 9.48 -2.32 0.10
CA ALA A 69 9.58 -3.48 -0.77
C ALA A 69 8.27 -4.29 -0.81
N ILE A 70 7.66 -4.53 0.36
CA ILE A 70 6.35 -5.21 0.46
C ILE A 70 5.26 -4.41 -0.26
N LEU A 71 5.21 -3.09 -0.06
CA LEU A 71 4.22 -2.24 -0.72
C LEU A 71 4.35 -2.28 -2.25
N HIS A 72 5.58 -2.30 -2.78
CA HIS A 72 5.79 -2.47 -4.22
C HIS A 72 5.30 -3.82 -4.73
N GLN A 73 5.57 -4.92 -4.02
CA GLN A 73 5.05 -6.24 -4.38
C GLN A 73 3.51 -6.27 -4.37
N GLU A 74 2.87 -5.64 -3.38
CA GLU A 74 1.41 -5.51 -3.34
C GLU A 74 0.87 -4.70 -4.53
N ILE A 75 1.55 -3.61 -4.91
CA ILE A 75 1.20 -2.80 -6.08
C ILE A 75 1.26 -3.65 -7.36
N GLU A 76 2.34 -4.40 -7.58
CA GLU A 76 2.49 -5.29 -8.74
C GLU A 76 1.37 -6.36 -8.80
N LEU A 77 1.03 -6.95 -7.65
CA LEU A 77 -0.07 -7.90 -7.55
C LEU A 77 -1.42 -7.26 -7.91
N ILE A 78 -1.67 -6.03 -7.45
CA ILE A 78 -2.89 -5.27 -7.79
C ILE A 78 -2.90 -4.91 -9.28
N GLU A 79 -1.77 -4.51 -9.86
CA GLU A 79 -1.66 -4.24 -11.31
C GLU A 79 -2.00 -5.46 -12.15
N SER A 80 -1.45 -6.63 -11.81
CA SER A 80 -1.78 -7.88 -12.49
C SER A 80 -3.27 -8.23 -12.37
N ARG A 81 -3.89 -7.97 -11.20
CA ARG A 81 -5.33 -8.14 -10.98
C ARG A 81 -6.17 -7.13 -11.77
N LEU A 82 -5.72 -5.88 -11.89
CA LEU A 82 -6.36 -4.83 -12.68
C LEU A 82 -6.34 -5.18 -14.17
N ALA A 83 -5.20 -5.63 -14.71
CA ALA A 83 -5.09 -6.07 -16.09
C ALA A 83 -6.12 -7.16 -16.42
N ARG A 84 -6.13 -8.25 -15.66
CA ARG A 84 -7.11 -9.34 -15.82
C ARG A 84 -8.56 -8.89 -15.73
N THR A 85 -8.86 -7.95 -14.83
CA THR A 85 -10.23 -7.44 -14.68
C THR A 85 -10.63 -6.53 -15.82
N THR A 86 -9.68 -5.77 -16.36
CA THR A 86 -9.89 -4.95 -17.55
C THR A 86 -10.18 -5.83 -18.75
N ASP A 87 -9.45 -6.92 -18.94
CA ASP A 87 -9.70 -7.88 -20.02
C ASP A 87 -11.11 -8.48 -19.92
N VAL A 88 -11.52 -8.86 -18.71
CA VAL A 88 -12.89 -9.38 -18.45
C VAL A 88 -13.96 -8.32 -18.72
N VAL A 89 -13.73 -7.06 -18.33
CA VAL A 89 -14.66 -5.95 -18.61
C VAL A 89 -14.80 -5.74 -20.12
N ASN A 90 -13.69 -5.74 -20.86
CA ASN A 90 -13.70 -5.59 -22.31
C ASN A 90 -14.44 -6.75 -22.99
N ALA A 91 -14.17 -7.99 -22.57
CA ALA A 91 -14.86 -9.16 -23.09
C ALA A 91 -16.38 -9.10 -22.84
N LEU A 92 -16.80 -8.74 -21.62
CA LEU A 92 -18.22 -8.59 -21.27
C LEU A 92 -18.89 -7.45 -22.03
N GLN A 93 -18.17 -6.36 -22.31
CA GLN A 93 -18.66 -5.25 -23.12
C GLN A 93 -18.90 -5.71 -24.57
N ASP A 94 -17.92 -6.40 -25.16
CA ASP A 94 -18.03 -6.95 -26.51
C ASP A 94 -19.18 -7.96 -26.62
N ASP A 95 -19.31 -8.87 -25.64
CA ASP A 95 -20.40 -9.84 -25.57
C ASP A 95 -21.75 -9.15 -25.45
N LEU A 96 -21.87 -8.13 -24.59
CA LEU A 96 -23.09 -7.38 -24.40
C LEU A 96 -23.52 -6.67 -25.70
N ASP A 97 -22.58 -6.09 -26.44
CA ASP A 97 -22.88 -5.39 -27.69
C ASP A 97 -23.24 -6.36 -28.81
N ARG A 98 -22.58 -7.53 -28.89
CA ARG A 98 -22.99 -8.62 -29.79
C ARG A 98 -24.40 -9.11 -29.49
N LEU A 99 -24.73 -9.35 -28.22
CA LEU A 99 -26.05 -9.81 -27.81
C LEU A 99 -27.15 -8.79 -28.16
N LYS A 100 -26.90 -7.50 -27.92
CA LYS A 100 -27.84 -6.42 -28.33
C LYS A 100 -28.04 -6.39 -29.84
N ASP A 101 -26.96 -6.54 -30.61
CA ASP A 101 -27.02 -6.55 -32.07
C ASP A 101 -27.81 -7.74 -32.61
N GLU A 102 -27.57 -8.94 -32.07
CA GLU A 102 -28.31 -10.15 -32.39
C GLU A 102 -29.80 -10.01 -32.04
N TYR A 103 -30.09 -9.52 -30.84
CA TYR A 103 -31.45 -9.26 -30.40
C TYR A 103 -32.16 -8.23 -31.28
N GLY A 104 -31.47 -7.14 -31.63
CA GLY A 104 -31.97 -6.12 -32.54
C GLY A 104 -32.22 -6.65 -33.95
N ARG A 105 -31.34 -7.51 -34.50
CA ARG A 105 -31.56 -8.19 -35.79
C ARG A 105 -32.81 -9.06 -35.73
N MET A 106 -32.96 -9.86 -34.67
CA MET A 106 -34.12 -10.72 -34.47
C MET A 106 -35.42 -9.91 -34.39
N LEU A 107 -35.44 -8.80 -33.64
CA LEU A 107 -36.60 -7.92 -33.55
C LEU A 107 -36.97 -7.28 -34.90
N ARG A 108 -35.99 -6.82 -35.69
CA ARG A 108 -36.23 -6.26 -37.03
C ARG A 108 -36.83 -7.29 -37.98
N LEU A 109 -36.33 -8.54 -37.94
CA LEU A 109 -36.88 -9.64 -38.74
C LEU A 109 -38.32 -9.97 -38.35
N ALA A 110 -38.59 -10.06 -37.04
CA ALA A 110 -39.93 -10.30 -36.53
C ALA A 110 -40.90 -9.16 -36.86
N TRP A 111 -40.45 -7.90 -36.74
CA TRP A 111 -41.23 -6.73 -37.14
C TRP A 111 -41.60 -6.77 -38.62
N ARG A 112 -40.64 -7.09 -39.49
CA ARG A 112 -40.88 -7.20 -40.95
C ARG A 112 -41.89 -8.30 -41.28
N GLN A 113 -41.87 -9.42 -40.58
CA GLN A 113 -42.91 -10.46 -40.72
C GLN A 113 -44.27 -10.00 -40.18
N LYS A 114 -44.30 -9.36 -39.01
CA LYS A 114 -45.54 -8.84 -38.41
C LYS A 114 -46.22 -7.75 -39.26
N LEU A 115 -45.43 -6.94 -39.97
CA LEU A 115 -45.96 -5.94 -40.91
C LEU A 115 -46.72 -6.60 -42.08
N GLN A 116 -46.41 -7.86 -42.41
CA GLN A 116 -47.12 -8.63 -43.43
C GLN A 116 -48.35 -9.35 -42.86
N TYR A 117 -48.31 -9.81 -41.61
CA TYR A 117 -49.43 -10.51 -40.94
C TYR A 117 -49.40 -10.28 -39.42
N SER A 118 -50.53 -9.95 -38.79
CA SER A 118 -50.63 -10.03 -37.31
C SER A 118 -50.44 -11.47 -36.85
N ASP A 119 -50.00 -11.74 -35.61
CA ASP A 119 -49.74 -13.12 -35.14
C ASP A 119 -50.94 -14.05 -35.31
N LEU A 120 -52.15 -13.53 -35.08
CA LEU A 120 -53.40 -14.25 -35.32
C LEU A 120 -53.64 -14.49 -36.82
N LEU A 121 -53.46 -13.46 -37.66
CA LEU A 121 -53.56 -13.59 -39.12
C LEU A 121 -52.50 -14.54 -39.69
N PHE A 122 -51.31 -14.59 -39.10
CA PHE A 122 -50.25 -15.53 -39.46
C PHE A 122 -50.63 -16.97 -39.14
N LEU A 123 -51.26 -17.23 -37.99
CA LEU A 123 -51.77 -18.57 -37.66
C LEU A 123 -52.96 -18.97 -38.54
N PHE A 124 -53.93 -18.06 -38.73
CA PHE A 124 -55.17 -18.35 -39.47
C PHE A 124 -55.01 -18.37 -41.00
N SER A 125 -53.90 -17.86 -41.55
CA SER A 125 -53.57 -17.97 -42.99
C SER A 125 -52.93 -19.31 -43.37
N ALA A 126 -52.91 -20.30 -42.48
CA ALA A 126 -52.37 -21.62 -42.77
C ALA A 126 -53.32 -22.43 -43.68
N THR A 127 -52.80 -23.08 -44.72
CA THR A 127 -53.63 -23.86 -45.65
C THR A 127 -53.95 -25.28 -45.15
N SER A 128 -53.30 -25.72 -44.08
CA SER A 128 -53.54 -27.03 -43.44
C SER A 128 -53.26 -26.99 -41.94
N PHE A 129 -53.85 -27.94 -41.21
CA PHE A 129 -53.62 -28.08 -39.76
C PHE A 129 -52.14 -28.30 -39.42
N ASN A 130 -51.40 -29.06 -40.25
CA ASN A 130 -49.97 -29.28 -40.06
C ASN A 130 -49.18 -27.96 -40.17
N GLN A 131 -49.50 -27.12 -41.15
CA GLN A 131 -48.88 -25.79 -41.27
C GLN A 131 -49.19 -24.90 -40.06
N LEU A 132 -50.43 -24.93 -39.55
CA LEU A 132 -50.82 -24.19 -38.36
C LEU A 132 -50.03 -24.63 -37.13
N LEU A 133 -49.86 -25.94 -36.94
CA LEU A 133 -49.08 -26.50 -35.83
C LEU A 133 -47.61 -26.07 -35.89
N LEU A 134 -46.98 -26.13 -37.06
CA LEU A 134 -45.60 -25.67 -37.27
C LEU A 134 -45.44 -24.17 -36.98
N ARG A 135 -46.38 -23.34 -37.45
CA ARG A 135 -46.38 -21.88 -37.19
C ARG A 135 -46.56 -21.57 -35.69
N TRP A 136 -47.43 -22.30 -34.99
CA TRP A 136 -47.59 -22.16 -33.55
C TRP A 136 -46.32 -22.53 -32.78
N GLN A 137 -45.70 -23.66 -33.12
CA GLN A 137 -44.42 -24.05 -32.53
C GLN A 137 -43.32 -23.02 -32.78
N TYR A 138 -43.27 -22.43 -33.98
CA TYR A 138 -42.35 -21.36 -34.32
C TYR A 138 -42.55 -20.13 -33.44
N LEU A 139 -43.79 -19.64 -33.27
CA LEU A 139 -44.08 -18.48 -32.41
C LEU A 139 -43.68 -18.75 -30.96
N LYS A 140 -43.95 -19.95 -30.45
CA LYS A 140 -43.56 -20.34 -29.09
C LYS A 140 -42.03 -20.38 -28.93
N GLN A 141 -41.31 -20.94 -29.89
CA GLN A 141 -39.85 -20.96 -29.88
C GLN A 141 -39.26 -19.54 -29.96
N TYR A 142 -39.84 -18.68 -30.78
CA TYR A 142 -39.44 -17.28 -30.89
C TYR A 142 -39.62 -16.53 -29.57
N GLU A 143 -40.77 -16.67 -28.91
CA GLU A 143 -41.04 -16.01 -27.63
C GLU A 143 -40.08 -16.48 -26.53
N ASN A 144 -39.85 -17.80 -26.44
CA ASN A 144 -38.88 -18.37 -25.52
C ASN A 144 -37.46 -17.86 -25.80
N TYR A 145 -37.05 -17.81 -27.07
CA TYR A 145 -35.74 -17.30 -27.47
C TYR A 145 -35.58 -15.82 -27.12
N ARG A 146 -36.59 -15.00 -27.42
CA ARG A 146 -36.62 -13.57 -27.07
C ARG A 146 -36.48 -13.35 -25.57
N GLN A 147 -37.22 -14.10 -24.76
CA GLN A 147 -37.14 -14.01 -23.31
C GLN A 147 -35.73 -14.36 -22.82
N ARG A 148 -35.18 -15.50 -23.22
CA ARG A 148 -33.82 -15.93 -22.84
C ARG A 148 -32.75 -14.92 -23.25
N GLN A 149 -32.85 -14.36 -24.45
CA GLN A 149 -31.91 -13.32 -24.91
C GLN A 149 -32.00 -12.06 -24.06
N SER A 150 -33.21 -11.62 -23.67
CA SER A 150 -33.37 -10.46 -22.79
C SER A 150 -32.80 -10.70 -21.38
N GLU A 151 -32.97 -11.90 -20.83
CA GLU A 151 -32.40 -12.30 -19.54
C GLU A 151 -30.87 -12.38 -19.61
N LEU A 152 -30.32 -12.89 -20.72
CA LEU A 152 -28.88 -12.96 -20.94
C LEU A 152 -28.26 -11.56 -21.06
N ILE A 153 -28.89 -10.64 -21.81
CA ILE A 153 -28.46 -9.24 -21.91
C ILE A 153 -28.50 -8.58 -20.52
N ALA A 154 -29.57 -8.78 -19.76
CA ALA A 154 -29.72 -8.18 -18.44
C ALA A 154 -28.64 -8.68 -17.46
N SER A 155 -28.42 -10.00 -17.40
CA SER A 155 -27.41 -10.61 -16.52
C SER A 155 -25.98 -10.25 -16.93
N THR A 156 -25.68 -10.18 -18.23
CA THR A 156 -24.37 -9.74 -18.74
C THR A 156 -24.12 -8.27 -18.37
N ARG A 157 -25.12 -7.40 -18.53
CA ARG A 157 -25.04 -5.98 -18.14
C ARG A 157 -24.80 -5.81 -16.64
N GLU A 158 -25.50 -6.58 -15.81
CA GLU A 158 -25.30 -6.56 -14.36
C GLU A 158 -23.89 -7.01 -13.97
N THR A 159 -23.43 -8.13 -14.55
CA THR A 159 -22.09 -8.65 -14.31
C THR A 159 -21.02 -7.62 -14.72
N LEU A 160 -21.18 -7.00 -15.89
CA LEU A 160 -20.30 -5.93 -16.37
C LEU A 160 -20.25 -4.76 -15.37
N ALA A 161 -21.40 -4.28 -14.89
CA ALA A 161 -21.45 -3.19 -13.92
C ALA A 161 -20.73 -3.55 -12.61
N GLN A 162 -20.92 -4.77 -12.10
CA GLN A 162 -20.20 -5.25 -10.91
C GLN A 162 -18.69 -5.31 -11.14
N LYS A 163 -18.23 -5.77 -12.32
CA LYS A 163 -16.80 -5.82 -12.67
C LYS A 163 -16.20 -4.42 -12.81
N MET A 164 -16.93 -3.46 -13.37
CA MET A 164 -16.49 -2.07 -13.44
C MET A 164 -16.34 -1.44 -12.05
N GLN A 165 -17.29 -1.69 -11.13
CA GLN A 165 -17.16 -1.23 -9.73
C GLN A 165 -15.93 -1.84 -9.05
N LEU A 166 -15.70 -3.14 -9.24
CA LEU A 166 -14.51 -3.82 -8.70
C LEU A 166 -13.20 -3.26 -9.28
N LEU A 167 -13.20 -2.92 -10.57
CA LEU A 167 -12.05 -2.29 -11.23
C LEU A 167 -11.72 -0.93 -10.60
N GLU A 168 -12.75 -0.10 -10.39
CA GLU A 168 -12.59 1.21 -9.76
C GLU A 168 -12.13 1.11 -8.30
N GLN A 169 -12.66 0.16 -7.53
CA GLN A 169 -12.19 -0.09 -6.17
C GLN A 169 -10.69 -0.44 -6.17
N ARG A 170 -10.27 -1.37 -7.03
CA ARG A 170 -8.85 -1.77 -7.12
C ARG A 170 -7.94 -0.63 -7.55
N ARG A 171 -8.41 0.28 -8.42
CA ARG A 171 -7.66 1.49 -8.80
C ARG A 171 -7.44 2.40 -7.59
N ARG A 172 -8.45 2.56 -6.73
CA ARG A 172 -8.33 3.34 -5.48
C ARG A 172 -7.37 2.68 -4.51
N ASP A 173 -7.45 1.37 -4.33
CA ASP A 173 -6.55 0.62 -3.44
C ASP A 173 -5.09 0.77 -3.91
N LYS A 174 -4.83 0.63 -5.22
CA LYS A 174 -3.51 0.88 -5.81
C LYS A 174 -2.99 2.28 -5.49
N GLN A 175 -3.82 3.31 -5.68
CA GLN A 175 -3.43 4.69 -5.38
C GLN A 175 -3.13 4.90 -3.90
N ALA A 176 -3.86 4.24 -3.00
CA ALA A 176 -3.61 4.30 -1.57
C ALA A 176 -2.24 3.70 -1.21
N LEU A 177 -1.91 2.53 -1.77
CA LEU A 177 -0.61 1.88 -1.57
C LEU A 177 0.55 2.72 -2.13
N LEU A 178 0.40 3.30 -3.33
CA LEU A 178 1.41 4.19 -3.92
C LEU A 178 1.70 5.39 -3.00
N ARG A 179 0.65 6.06 -2.51
CA ARG A 179 0.81 7.17 -1.55
C ARG A 179 1.44 6.71 -0.24
N GLN A 180 1.22 5.47 0.18
CA GLN A 180 1.85 4.93 1.37
C GLN A 180 3.34 4.67 1.13
N ALA A 181 3.72 4.08 0.00
CA ALA A 181 5.11 3.85 -0.39
C ALA A 181 5.88 5.17 -0.51
N GLU A 182 5.31 6.18 -1.18
CA GLU A 182 5.89 7.53 -1.30
C GLU A 182 6.15 8.17 0.06
N ARG A 183 5.18 8.09 0.98
CA ARG A 183 5.33 8.61 2.36
C ARG A 183 6.44 7.90 3.13
N GLN A 184 6.59 6.59 2.97
CA GLN A 184 7.69 5.85 3.62
C GLN A 184 9.04 6.25 3.03
N ALA A 185 9.13 6.42 1.71
CA ALA A 185 10.36 6.83 1.03
C ALA A 185 10.81 8.26 1.43
N GLN A 186 9.87 9.19 1.62
CA GLN A 186 10.17 10.54 2.11
C GLN A 186 10.76 10.55 3.52
N LEU A 187 10.39 9.59 4.37
CA LEU A 187 10.89 9.48 5.74
C LEU A 187 12.29 8.83 5.83
N LEU A 188 12.84 8.40 4.69
CA LEU A 188 14.22 7.90 4.57
C LEU A 188 15.21 8.96 4.07
N GLN A 189 14.72 10.13 3.61
CA GLN A 189 15.52 11.27 3.18
C GLN A 189 15.87 12.17 4.37
#